data_AF-A0A089WNU8-F1
#
_entry.id   AF-A0A089WNU8-F1
#
_cell.length_a   1.000
_cell.length_b   1.000
_cell.length_c   1.000
_cell.angle_alpha   90.00
_cell.angle_beta   90.00
_cell.angle_gamma   90.00
#
_symmetry.space_group_name_H-M   'P 1'
#
loop_
_entity.id
_entity.type
_entity.pdbx_description
1 polymer ?
#
loop_
_entity_poly.entity_id
_entity_poly.type
_entity_poly.pdbx_seq_one_letter_code
_entity_poly.pdbx_strand_id
1 'polypeptide(L)'
;MPDSFHVLELAVFTVKPEQVAHMPALRSELRQTLRDFPGLIDYRPYSPISADRTFVDLAVWDTLEHAKNVASAFNQGDPRFARYMNAIESLSFMSHLRPDQS
;
A
#
# COMPACT_ATOMS: atom_id res chain seq x y z
N MET A 1 -10.00 -21.94 -18.33
CA MET A 1 -9.02 -20.85 -18.12
C MET A 1 -8.79 -20.77 -16.62
N PRO A 2 -7.56 -20.54 -16.12
CA PRO A 2 -7.42 -20.31 -14.68
C PRO A 2 -8.21 -19.05 -14.34
N ASP A 3 -8.99 -19.09 -13.26
CA ASP A 3 -9.81 -17.97 -12.82
C ASP A 3 -8.93 -16.72 -12.70
N SER A 4 -9.21 -15.72 -13.53
CA SER A 4 -8.53 -14.43 -13.46
C SER A 4 -9.13 -13.66 -12.29
N PHE A 5 -8.52 -13.79 -11.12
CA PHE A 5 -8.87 -13.00 -9.94
C PHE A 5 -7.89 -11.84 -9.79
N HIS A 6 -8.40 -10.69 -9.35
CA HIS A 6 -7.56 -9.58 -8.93
C HIS A 6 -6.91 -9.88 -7.58
N VAL A 7 -5.68 -9.39 -7.38
CA VAL A 7 -4.93 -9.54 -6.13
C VAL A 7 -5.18 -8.33 -5.25
N LEU A 8 -5.57 -8.57 -4.00
CA LEU A 8 -5.63 -7.53 -2.96
C LEU A 8 -4.31 -7.52 -2.19
N GLU A 9 -3.59 -6.41 -2.24
CA GLU A 9 -2.51 -6.13 -1.30
C GLU A 9 -3.08 -5.37 -0.09
N LEU A 10 -2.82 -5.89 1.11
CA LEU A 10 -3.19 -5.28 2.38
C LEU A 10 -1.91 -4.97 3.17
N ALA A 11 -1.68 -3.70 3.46
CA ALA A 11 -0.61 -3.25 4.35
C ALA A 11 -1.19 -2.57 5.59
N VAL A 12 -0.75 -3.01 6.77
CA VAL A 12 -1.07 -2.41 8.07
C VAL A 12 0.23 -1.96 8.71
N PHE A 13 0.32 -0.68 9.04
CA PHE A 13 1.56 -0.09 9.51
C PHE A 13 1.31 1.02 10.52
N THR A 14 2.31 1.25 11.37
CA THR A 14 2.33 2.36 12.32
C THR A 14 3.08 3.54 11.70
N VAL A 15 2.50 4.73 11.76
CA VAL A 15 3.10 5.98 11.24
C VAL A 15 3.75 6.75 12.38
N LYS A 16 4.95 7.31 12.18
CA LYS A 16 5.65 8.13 13.18
C LYS A 16 4.77 9.27 13.70
N PRO A 17 4.80 9.61 15.01
CA PRO A 17 3.88 10.59 15.59
C PRO A 17 3.86 11.94 14.84
N GLU A 18 5.03 12.44 14.46
CA GLU A 18 5.21 13.70 13.76
C GLU A 18 4.75 13.67 12.28
N GLN A 19 4.42 12.50 11.74
CA GLN A 19 3.99 12.33 10.34
C GLN A 19 2.49 12.05 10.18
N VAL A 20 1.77 11.79 11.27
CA VAL A 20 0.33 11.47 11.26
C VAL A 20 -0.48 12.54 10.50
N ALA A 21 -0.24 13.82 10.78
CA ALA A 21 -0.93 14.93 10.12
C ALA A 21 -0.60 15.06 8.62
N HIS A 22 0.52 14.50 8.17
CA HIS A 22 0.98 14.56 6.79
C HIS A 22 0.49 13.38 5.93
N MET A 23 -0.10 12.35 6.53
CA MET A 23 -0.57 11.15 5.83
C MET A 23 -1.50 11.42 4.64
N PRO A 24 -2.45 12.38 4.68
CA PRO A 24 -3.28 12.68 3.51
C PRO A 24 -2.45 13.13 2.29
N ALA A 25 -1.44 13.99 2.50
CA ALA A 25 -0.56 14.45 1.43
C ALA A 25 0.37 13.32 0.95
N LEU A 26 1.00 12.60 1.89
CA LEU A 26 1.88 11.48 1.60
C LEU A 26 1.18 10.38 0.79
N ARG A 27 -0.08 10.07 1.09
CA ARG A 27 -0.90 9.11 0.34
C ARG A 27 -1.36 9.64 -1.02
N SER A 28 -1.54 10.95 -1.15
CA SER A 28 -1.80 11.58 -2.46
C SER A 28 -0.59 11.42 -3.39
N GLU A 29 0.62 11.63 -2.87
CA GLU A 29 1.87 11.40 -3.59
C GLU A 29 2.06 9.91 -3.90
N LEU A 30 1.86 9.02 -2.92
CA LEU A 30 1.92 7.57 -3.14
C LEU A 30 0.97 7.13 -4.24
N ARG A 31 -0.28 7.63 -4.26
CA ARG A 31 -1.24 7.31 -5.32
C ARG A 31 -0.73 7.71 -6.71
N GLN A 32 -0.03 8.84 -6.83
CA GLN A 32 0.57 9.26 -8.10
C GLN A 32 1.68 8.29 -8.50
N THR A 33 2.59 7.97 -7.58
CA THR A 33 3.66 6.98 -7.81
C THR A 33 3.12 5.62 -8.23
N LEU A 34 2.06 5.13 -7.58
CA LEU A 34 1.47 3.82 -7.88
C LEU A 34 0.83 3.77 -9.28
N ARG A 35 0.34 4.89 -9.82
CA ARG A 35 -0.22 4.95 -11.19
C ARG A 35 0.83 4.69 -12.27
N ASP A 36 2.10 4.91 -11.97
CA ASP A 36 3.20 4.64 -12.91
C ASP A 36 3.58 3.16 -12.94
N PHE A 37 3.05 2.35 -12.02
CA PHE A 37 3.24 0.90 -12.04
C PHE A 37 2.12 0.22 -12.84
N PRO A 38 2.47 -0.77 -13.67
CA PRO A 38 1.47 -1.52 -14.42
C PRO A 38 0.56 -2.31 -13.46
N GLY A 39 -0.68 -2.53 -13.88
CA GLY A 39 -1.60 -3.44 -13.23
C GLY A 39 -2.34 -2.91 -12.00
N LEU A 40 -2.13 -1.66 -11.58
CA LEU A 40 -2.93 -1.05 -10.52
C LEU A 40 -4.37 -0.86 -10.98
N ILE A 41 -5.32 -1.49 -10.29
CA ILE A 41 -6.76 -1.35 -10.52
C ILE A 41 -7.34 -0.30 -9.57
N ASP A 42 -6.97 -0.35 -8.29
CA ASP A 42 -7.50 0.57 -7.28
C ASP A 42 -6.53 0.74 -6.12
N TYR A 43 -6.60 1.89 -5.43
CA TYR A 43 -5.87 2.17 -4.20
C TYR A 43 -6.74 2.93 -3.21
N ARG A 44 -6.99 2.29 -2.06
CA ARG A 44 -7.84 2.82 -0.98
C ARG A 44 -7.09 2.86 0.35
N PRO A 45 -6.69 4.06 0.79
CA PRO A 45 -6.13 4.25 2.11
C PRO A 45 -7.23 4.42 3.18
N TYR A 46 -7.00 3.86 4.37
CA TYR A 46 -7.81 4.04 5.57
C TYR A 46 -6.97 4.67 6.67
N SER A 47 -7.54 5.69 7.33
CA SER A 47 -6.95 6.33 8.50
C SER A 47 -7.65 5.80 9.76
N PRO A 48 -6.94 5.74 10.90
CA PRO A 48 -7.59 5.39 12.14
C PRO A 48 -8.61 6.45 12.54
N ILE A 49 -9.73 5.99 13.11
CA ILE A 49 -10.74 6.87 13.73
C ILE A 49 -10.31 7.23 15.17
N SER A 50 -9.54 6.34 15.81
CA SER A 50 -9.03 6.53 17.16
C SER A 50 -7.75 7.37 17.15
N ALA A 51 -7.26 7.76 18.32
CA ALA A 51 -5.98 8.46 18.48
C ALA A 51 -4.75 7.54 18.27
N ASP A 52 -4.94 6.33 17.76
CA ASP A 52 -3.86 5.45 17.36
C ASP A 52 -3.13 5.96 16.09
N ARG A 53 -2.00 5.33 15.78
CA ARG A 53 -1.16 5.65 14.61
C ARG A 53 -1.13 4.51 13.61
N THR A 54 -2.13 3.63 13.64
CA THR A 54 -2.22 2.44 12.80
C THR A 54 -3.03 2.77 11.56
N PHE A 55 -2.35 2.74 10.43
CA PHE A 55 -2.91 3.03 9.13
C PHE A 55 -3.01 1.76 8.30
N VAL A 56 -4.00 1.74 7.40
CA VAL A 56 -4.20 0.61 6.48
C VAL A 56 -4.22 1.13 5.05
N ASP A 57 -3.46 0.47 4.18
CA ASP A 57 -3.49 0.69 2.75
C ASP A 57 -3.98 -0.59 2.05
N LEU A 58 -4.96 -0.42 1.16
CA LEU A 58 -5.41 -1.46 0.25
C LEU A 58 -5.05 -1.07 -1.18
N ALA A 59 -4.39 -1.97 -1.90
CA ALA A 59 -4.19 -1.85 -3.34
C ALA A 59 -4.74 -3.08 -4.05
N VAL A 60 -5.43 -2.88 -5.16
CA VAL A 60 -5.95 -3.95 -6.00
C VAL A 60 -5.13 -3.99 -7.27
N TRP A 61 -4.62 -5.17 -7.60
CA TRP A 61 -3.75 -5.43 -8.74
C TRP A 61 -4.38 -6.47 -9.66
N ASP A 62 -4.12 -6.37 -10.96
CA ASP A 62 -4.54 -7.36 -11.95
C ASP A 62 -3.87 -8.74 -11.74
N THR A 63 -2.63 -8.76 -11.22
CA THR A 63 -1.78 -9.94 -11.08
C THR A 63 -0.92 -9.86 -9.83
N LEU A 64 -0.50 -11.03 -9.32
CA LEU A 64 0.44 -11.11 -8.21
C LEU A 64 1.83 -10.58 -8.58
N GLU A 65 2.22 -10.70 -9.85
CA GLU A 65 3.51 -10.23 -10.34
C GLU A 65 3.61 -8.71 -10.25
N HIS A 66 2.59 -7.98 -10.74
CA HIS A 66 2.56 -6.52 -10.64
C HIS A 66 2.60 -6.04 -9.18
N ALA A 67 1.81 -6.65 -8.29
CA ALA A 67 1.85 -6.33 -6.85
C ALA A 67 3.26 -6.54 -6.25
N LYS A 68 3.87 -7.71 -6.51
CA LYS A 68 5.22 -8.03 -6.03
C LYS A 68 6.28 -7.10 -6.56
N ASN A 69 6.18 -6.63 -7.80
CA ASN A 69 7.12 -5.68 -8.38
C ASN A 69 7.12 -4.34 -7.62
N VAL A 70 5.92 -3.86 -7.27
CA VAL A 70 5.77 -2.62 -6.48
C VAL A 70 6.29 -2.80 -5.06
N ALA A 71 5.89 -3.88 -4.39
CA ALA A 71 6.38 -4.22 -3.06
C ALA A 71 7.91 -4.38 -3.03
N SER A 72 8.49 -4.98 -4.07
CA SER A 72 9.93 -5.13 -4.23
C SER A 72 10.63 -3.77 -4.39
N ALA A 73 10.10 -2.89 -5.25
CA ALA A 73 10.61 -1.53 -5.42
C ALA A 73 10.56 -0.74 -4.11
N PHE A 74 9.45 -0.85 -3.36
CA PHE A 74 9.29 -0.26 -2.04
C PHE A 74 10.36 -0.78 -1.06
N ASN A 75 10.49 -2.10 -0.93
CA ASN A 75 11.43 -2.73 0.00
C ASN A 75 12.90 -2.49 -0.35
N GLN A 76 13.22 -2.31 -1.63
CA GLN A 76 14.55 -1.97 -2.10
C GLN A 76 14.88 -0.48 -1.98
N GLY A 77 13.95 0.34 -1.48
CA GLY A 77 14.19 1.76 -1.23
C GLY A 77 14.15 2.61 -2.49
N ASP A 78 13.28 2.29 -3.45
CA ASP A 78 13.06 3.13 -4.63
C ASP A 78 12.76 4.58 -4.18
N PRO A 79 13.52 5.59 -4.67
CA PRO A 79 13.42 6.98 -4.23
C PRO A 79 12.02 7.58 -4.35
N ARG A 80 11.18 7.06 -5.26
CA ARG A 80 9.79 7.51 -5.43
C ARG A 80 8.93 7.26 -4.18
N PHE A 81 9.30 6.28 -3.35
CA PHE A 81 8.62 5.97 -2.10
C PHE A 81 9.29 6.58 -0.87
N ALA A 82 10.46 7.22 -1.00
CA ALA A 82 11.29 7.61 0.13
C ALA A 82 10.56 8.46 1.18
N ARG A 83 9.73 9.44 0.75
CA ARG A 83 8.95 10.27 1.68
C ARG A 83 7.91 9.45 2.45
N TYR A 84 7.25 8.52 1.76
CA TYR A 84 6.26 7.64 2.38
C TYR A 84 6.92 6.64 3.33
N MET A 85 7.99 5.97 2.90
CA MET A 85 8.78 5.05 3.72
C MET A 85 9.30 5.72 4.99
N ASN A 86 9.80 6.95 4.88
CA ASN A 86 10.30 7.70 6.02
C ASN A 86 9.23 8.06 7.05
N ALA A 87 7.95 8.09 6.66
CA ALA A 87 6.84 8.34 7.57
C ALA A 87 6.41 7.11 8.37
N ILE A 88 6.73 5.91 7.88
CA ILE A 88 6.40 4.65 8.54
C ILE A 88 7.38 4.41 9.69
N GLU A 89 6.84 4.11 10.86
CA GLU A 89 7.60 3.68 12.03
C GLU A 89 7.82 2.17 12.02
N SER A 90 6.77 1.39 11.74
CA SER A 90 6.85 -0.06 11.63
C SER A 90 5.77 -0.62 10.72
N LEU A 91 6.09 -1.70 10.02
CA LEU A 91 5.13 -2.50 9.25
C LEU A 91 4.62 -3.64 10.14
N SER A 92 3.34 -3.64 10.45
CA SER A 92 2.72 -4.66 11.31
C SER A 92 2.27 -5.88 10.52
N PHE A 93 1.79 -5.66 9.29
CA PHE A 93 1.32 -6.73 8.42
C PHE A 93 1.40 -6.29 6.96
N MET A 94 1.78 -7.21 6.07
CA MET A 94 1.63 -7.06 4.64
C MET A 94 1.33 -8.42 4.02
N SER A 95 0.32 -8.50 3.17
CA SER A 95 0.01 -9.72 2.44
C SER A 95 -0.64 -9.45 1.09
N HIS A 96 -0.53 -10.45 0.21
CA HIS A 96 -1.25 -10.52 -1.06
C HIS A 96 -2.33 -11.59 -0.93
N LEU A 97 -3.57 -11.19 -1.17
CA LEU A 97 -4.76 -11.99 -0.92
C LEU A 97 -5.53 -12.15 -2.23
N ARG A 98 -6.17 -13.31 -2.38
CA ARG A 98 -7.18 -13.54 -3.42
C ARG A 98 -8.57 -13.44 -2.79
N PRO A 99 -9.62 -13.09 -3.56
CA PRO A 99 -10.99 -13.24 -3.10
C PRO A 99 -11.26 -14.70 -2.69
N ASP A 100 -12.07 -14.88 -1.65
CA ASP A 100 -12.56 -16.21 -1.32
C ASP A 100 -13.53 -16.67 -2.42
N GLN A 101 -13.52 -17.96 -2.74
CA GLN A 101 -14.48 -18.52 -3.68
C GLN A 101 -15.77 -18.82 -2.93
N SER A 102 -16.73 -17.90 -2.98
CA SER A 102 -18.12 -18.12 -2.52
C SER A 102 -18.95 -18.75 -3.63
#